data_AF-A0A1G8JR68-F1
#
_entry.id   AF-A0A1G8JR68-F1
#
_cell.length_a   1.000
_cell.length_b   1.000
_cell.length_c   1.000
_cell.angle_alpha   90.00
_cell.angle_beta   90.00
_cell.angle_gamma   90.00
#
_symmetry.space_group_name_H-M   'P 1'
#
loop_
_entity.id
_entity.type
_entity.pdbx_description
1 polymer ?
#
loop_
_entity_poly.entity_id
_entity_poly.type
_entity_poly.pdbx_seq_one_letter_code
_entity_poly.pdbx_strand_id
1 'polypeptide(L)'
;MNFRRSNSMLAVACLALATLSVPAAADGEAETRSAKPRQPAVQHRNAPMTTAAQKPGGSGVKLQYRLDAVPQVGRATPIVLQFDHVTEAEGATVRLSAERGLTLEGNNTLTLPKGKRTTATVVVVSEGEGLAYLNVFISQGGASSAISIPVQTGTAAPALKSTGEMKPTPGGDSIITMPVK
;
A
#
# COMPACT_ATOMS: atom_id res chain seq x y z
N MET A 1 -3.53 48.27 -31.42
CA MET A 1 -3.56 49.23 -30.29
C MET A 1 -4.55 48.74 -29.25
N ASN A 2 -4.07 48.45 -28.03
CA ASN A 2 -4.64 48.89 -26.74
C ASN A 2 -3.91 48.15 -25.60
N PHE A 3 -3.09 48.91 -24.87
CA PHE A 3 -2.43 48.54 -23.63
C PHE A 3 -3.42 48.58 -22.47
N ARG A 4 -3.29 47.68 -21.49
CA ARG A 4 -3.54 48.00 -20.07
C ARG A 4 -2.51 47.32 -19.14
N ARG A 5 -1.68 48.18 -18.53
CA ARG A 5 -1.04 48.07 -17.19
C ARG A 5 -2.15 47.95 -16.11
N SER A 6 -1.97 47.61 -14.82
CA SER A 6 -0.86 47.79 -13.88
C SER A 6 -1.16 47.06 -12.53
N ASN A 7 -0.10 46.60 -11.86
CA ASN A 7 0.29 46.65 -10.43
C ASN A 7 -0.76 46.62 -9.28
N SER A 8 -0.48 45.90 -8.18
CA SER A 8 0.32 46.45 -7.06
C SER A 8 0.49 45.50 -5.86
N MET A 9 1.65 45.60 -5.19
CA MET A 9 2.07 44.99 -3.92
C MET A 9 1.29 45.54 -2.71
N LEU A 10 1.17 44.74 -1.65
CA LEU A 10 1.22 45.25 -0.28
C LEU A 10 1.74 44.18 0.69
N ALA A 11 2.94 44.43 1.21
CA ALA A 11 3.53 43.73 2.35
C ALA A 11 3.11 44.45 3.64
N VAL A 12 2.79 43.71 4.69
CA VAL A 12 2.74 44.24 6.06
C VAL A 12 3.39 43.22 6.98
N ALA A 13 4.49 43.64 7.59
CA ALA A 13 5.19 42.99 8.69
C ALA A 13 4.76 43.67 10.01
N CYS A 14 4.68 42.91 11.11
CA CYS A 14 4.71 43.47 12.47
C CYS A 14 5.51 42.55 13.40
N LEU A 15 6.64 43.10 13.88
CA LEU A 15 7.35 42.91 15.15
C LEU A 15 6.38 42.78 16.36
N ALA A 16 6.70 42.34 17.58
CA ALA A 16 7.84 41.76 18.29
C ALA A 16 7.36 41.55 19.76
N LEU A 17 8.08 40.74 20.55
CA LEU A 17 8.65 41.07 21.88
C LEU A 17 8.82 39.82 22.77
N ALA A 18 10.05 39.67 23.25
CA ALA A 18 10.51 38.68 24.20
C ALA A 18 10.29 39.16 25.64
N THR A 19 10.06 38.22 26.56
CA THR A 19 10.32 38.44 28.00
C THR A 19 11.01 37.22 28.58
N LEU A 20 12.20 37.47 29.14
CA LEU A 20 13.05 36.56 29.91
C LEU A 20 12.47 36.36 31.32
N SER A 21 12.58 35.15 31.86
CA SER A 21 12.55 34.93 33.31
C SER A 21 13.38 33.69 33.66
N VAL A 22 14.50 33.93 34.35
CA VAL A 22 15.42 32.94 34.91
C VAL A 22 15.15 32.84 36.43
N PRO A 23 15.19 31.65 37.04
CA PRO A 23 15.59 31.53 38.43
C PRO A 23 16.86 30.68 38.58
N ALA A 24 17.64 31.10 39.58
CA ALA A 24 18.96 30.62 39.95
C ALA A 24 18.95 29.32 40.78
N ALA A 25 20.17 28.78 40.95
CA ALA A 25 20.56 27.46 41.42
C ALA A 25 20.06 27.03 42.82
N ALA A 26 19.89 25.72 42.98
CA ALA A 26 20.15 25.00 44.22
C ALA A 26 20.86 23.68 43.89
N ASP A 27 22.06 23.54 44.44
CA ASP A 27 22.87 22.33 44.48
C ASP A 27 22.21 21.31 45.43
N GLY A 28 22.27 20.03 45.07
CA GLY A 28 21.58 18.95 45.76
C GLY A 28 21.77 17.61 45.06
N GLU A 29 22.83 16.91 45.43
CA GLU A 29 23.02 15.50 45.10
C GLU A 29 22.07 14.62 45.91
N ALA A 30 21.29 13.75 45.23
CA ALA A 30 20.90 12.40 45.68
C ALA A 30 19.94 11.74 44.65
N GLU A 31 20.50 10.81 43.88
CA GLU A 31 19.95 9.48 43.59
C GLU A 31 18.41 9.26 43.69
N THR A 32 17.73 9.10 42.54
CA THR A 32 17.01 7.87 42.10
C THR A 32 15.98 8.16 41.00
N ARG A 33 16.08 7.38 39.92
CA ARG A 33 15.02 6.91 38.99
C ARG A 33 13.92 7.91 38.61
N SER A 34 14.03 8.44 37.39
CA SER A 34 12.86 8.67 36.53
C SER A 34 13.19 8.31 35.09
N ALA A 35 12.91 7.06 34.76
CA ALA A 35 12.85 6.60 33.39
C ALA A 35 11.75 7.40 32.67
N LYS A 36 12.16 8.39 31.87
CA LYS A 36 11.28 8.97 30.86
C LYS A 36 10.87 7.84 29.93
N PRO A 37 9.57 7.51 29.79
CA PRO A 37 9.15 6.59 28.75
C PRO A 37 9.43 7.31 27.43
N ARG A 38 10.55 6.98 26.80
CA ARG A 38 10.75 7.20 25.38
C ARG A 38 9.74 6.24 24.76
N GLN A 39 8.51 6.70 24.53
CA GLN A 39 7.55 5.96 23.74
C GLN A 39 8.30 5.53 22.47
N PRO A 40 8.54 4.23 22.24
CA PRO A 40 8.94 3.83 20.92
C PRO A 40 7.77 4.25 20.05
N ALA A 41 8.00 5.22 19.15
CA ALA A 41 7.13 5.39 18.02
C ALA A 41 7.04 4.00 17.42
N VAL A 42 5.89 3.34 17.58
CA VAL A 42 5.61 2.06 16.97
C VAL A 42 5.63 2.36 15.49
N GLN A 43 6.80 2.27 14.88
CA GLN A 43 6.93 2.24 13.45
C GLN A 43 6.22 0.95 13.07
N HIS A 44 4.93 1.05 12.77
CA HIS A 44 4.19 0.01 12.09
C HIS A 44 5.00 -0.25 10.83
N ARG A 45 5.80 -1.32 10.85
CA ARG A 45 6.62 -1.71 9.72
C ARG A 45 5.62 -2.22 8.70
N ASN A 46 5.22 -1.32 7.79
CA ASN A 46 4.28 -1.65 6.73
C ASN A 46 4.77 -2.92 6.03
N ALA A 47 3.83 -3.79 5.66
CA ALA A 47 4.14 -5.03 4.96
C ALA A 47 5.00 -4.72 3.71
N PRO A 48 5.91 -5.63 3.33
CA PRO A 48 6.65 -5.48 2.09
C PRO A 48 5.67 -5.45 0.91
N MET A 49 6.02 -4.71 -0.14
CA MET A 49 5.27 -4.69 -1.38
C MET A 49 5.40 -6.03 -2.11
N THR A 50 4.28 -6.58 -2.59
CA THR A 50 4.21 -7.74 -3.48
C THR A 50 4.22 -7.26 -4.93
N THR A 51 5.11 -7.80 -5.76
CA THR A 51 5.06 -7.53 -7.22
C THR A 51 4.00 -8.43 -7.85
N ALA A 52 3.04 -7.82 -8.56
CA ALA A 52 2.02 -8.58 -9.25
C ALA A 52 2.60 -9.33 -10.45
N ALA A 53 2.14 -10.57 -10.66
CA ALA A 53 2.48 -11.33 -11.86
C ALA A 53 1.92 -10.63 -13.11
N GLN A 54 2.71 -10.62 -14.18
CA GLN A 54 2.35 -9.93 -15.42
C GLN A 54 2.35 -10.90 -16.59
N LYS A 55 1.29 -10.82 -17.41
CA LYS A 55 1.22 -11.57 -18.66
C LYS A 55 2.23 -11.00 -19.67
N PRO A 56 2.99 -11.85 -20.38
CA PRO A 56 3.79 -11.42 -21.53
C PRO A 56 2.92 -10.67 -22.56
N GLY A 57 3.45 -9.57 -23.10
CA GLY A 57 2.72 -8.72 -24.05
C GLY A 57 1.57 -7.90 -23.45
N GLY A 58 1.51 -7.76 -22.12
CA GLY A 58 0.59 -6.83 -21.46
C GLY A 58 0.98 -5.36 -21.67
N SER A 59 0.36 -4.46 -20.90
CA SER A 59 0.58 -2.99 -20.98
C SER A 59 2.02 -2.51 -20.70
N GLY A 60 2.90 -3.38 -20.19
CA GLY A 60 4.28 -3.01 -19.80
C GLY A 60 4.39 -2.21 -18.48
N VAL A 61 3.28 -1.72 -17.93
CA VAL A 61 3.24 -1.01 -16.65
C VAL A 61 3.39 -2.01 -15.51
N LYS A 62 4.41 -1.84 -14.66
CA LYS A 62 4.64 -2.69 -13.48
C LYS A 62 3.70 -2.30 -12.34
N LEU A 63 3.03 -3.28 -11.73
CA LEU A 63 2.21 -3.11 -10.54
C LEU A 63 2.83 -3.82 -9.34
N GLN A 64 2.90 -3.10 -8.22
CA GLN A 64 3.17 -3.64 -6.90
C GLN A 64 2.01 -3.29 -5.96
N TYR A 65 1.71 -4.14 -5.00
CA TYR A 65 0.65 -3.90 -4.04
C TYR A 65 1.01 -4.36 -2.64
N ARG A 66 0.36 -3.79 -1.64
CA ARG A 66 0.31 -4.33 -0.28
C ARG A 66 -1.03 -4.05 0.37
N LEU A 67 -1.41 -4.89 1.31
CA LEU A 67 -2.52 -4.65 2.22
C LEU A 67 -1.93 -4.01 3.48
N ASP A 68 -2.40 -2.82 3.83
CA ASP A 68 -1.94 -2.09 5.03
C ASP A 68 -2.78 -2.44 6.28
N ALA A 69 -3.75 -3.35 6.15
CA ALA A 69 -4.50 -3.95 7.24
C ALA A 69 -4.81 -5.42 6.93
N VAL A 70 -5.04 -6.22 7.97
CA VAL A 70 -5.58 -7.58 7.82
C VAL A 70 -7.05 -7.47 7.44
N PRO A 71 -7.50 -8.07 6.31
CA PRO A 71 -8.90 -8.01 5.92
C PRO A 71 -9.82 -8.66 6.94
N GLN A 72 -10.89 -7.96 7.29
CA GLN A 72 -11.94 -8.42 8.19
C GLN A 72 -13.31 -8.11 7.59
N VAL A 73 -14.28 -8.99 7.83
CA VAL A 73 -15.65 -8.82 7.33
C VAL A 73 -16.23 -7.49 7.85
N GLY A 74 -16.77 -6.69 6.94
CA GLY A 74 -17.37 -5.39 7.25
C GLY A 74 -16.38 -4.29 7.66
N ARG A 75 -15.06 -4.53 7.53
CA ARG A 75 -14.04 -3.54 7.85
C ARG A 75 -13.30 -3.08 6.59
N ALA A 76 -13.04 -1.78 6.54
CA ALA A 76 -12.22 -1.16 5.52
C ALA A 76 -10.79 -1.70 5.56
N THR A 77 -10.33 -2.21 4.43
CA THR A 77 -8.98 -2.71 4.20
C THR A 77 -8.30 -1.81 3.17
N PRO A 78 -7.31 -1.00 3.57
CA PRO A 78 -6.52 -0.21 2.64
C PRO A 78 -5.54 -1.10 1.87
N ILE A 79 -5.57 -0.98 0.54
CA ILE A 79 -4.65 -1.60 -0.39
C ILE A 79 -3.83 -0.49 -1.05
N VAL A 80 -2.52 -0.48 -0.80
CA VAL A 80 -1.61 0.45 -1.47
C VAL A 80 -1.17 -0.17 -2.78
N LEU A 81 -1.39 0.55 -3.88
CA LEU A 81 -0.97 0.20 -5.23
C LEU A 81 0.16 1.13 -5.66
N GLN A 82 1.20 0.58 -6.26
CA GLN A 82 2.32 1.32 -6.83
C GLN A 82 2.53 0.91 -8.28
N PHE A 83 2.47 1.89 -9.17
CA PHE A 83 2.61 1.75 -10.60
C PHE A 83 3.94 2.36 -11.06
N ASP A 84 4.64 1.64 -11.92
CA ASP A 84 5.94 2.01 -12.49
C ASP A 84 5.98 1.68 -13.99
N HIS A 85 6.99 2.19 -14.71
CA HIS A 85 7.23 1.88 -16.13
C HIS A 85 6.11 2.30 -17.10
N VAL A 86 5.48 3.46 -16.85
CA VAL A 86 4.58 4.09 -17.84
C VAL A 86 5.42 4.73 -18.94
N THR A 87 5.29 4.25 -20.18
CA THR A 87 6.16 4.65 -21.31
C THR A 87 5.47 5.53 -22.35
N GLU A 88 4.15 5.40 -22.52
CA GLU A 88 3.40 6.18 -23.52
C GLU A 88 3.27 7.65 -23.15
N ALA A 89 3.26 8.51 -24.17
CA ALA A 89 3.16 9.97 -24.02
C ALA A 89 1.88 10.40 -23.30
N GLU A 90 0.74 9.81 -23.66
CA GLU A 90 -0.57 10.06 -23.04
C GLU A 90 -0.70 9.45 -21.63
N GLY A 91 0.31 8.70 -21.18
CA GLY A 91 0.27 7.95 -19.93
C GLY A 91 -0.52 6.65 -20.04
N ALA A 92 -0.92 6.12 -18.88
CA ALA A 92 -1.75 4.93 -18.77
C ALA A 92 -3.03 5.22 -17.98
N THR A 93 -4.06 4.42 -18.22
CA THR A 93 -5.29 4.44 -17.44
C THR A 93 -5.43 3.13 -16.67
N VAL A 94 -5.86 3.22 -15.43
CA VAL A 94 -6.18 2.08 -14.57
C VAL A 94 -7.66 2.10 -14.26
N ARG A 95 -8.33 0.96 -14.41
CA ARG A 95 -9.68 0.72 -13.93
C ARG A 95 -9.68 -0.40 -12.91
N LEU A 96 -10.35 -0.16 -11.81
CA LEU A 96 -10.47 -1.06 -10.66
C LEU A 96 -11.88 -1.65 -10.62
N SER A 97 -11.97 -2.91 -10.24
CA SER A 97 -13.25 -3.59 -10.01
C SER A 97 -13.10 -4.58 -8.87
N ALA A 98 -14.02 -4.57 -7.93
CA ALA A 98 -14.11 -5.63 -6.93
C ALA A 98 -14.94 -6.81 -7.47
N GLU A 99 -14.56 -8.02 -7.11
CA GLU A 99 -15.38 -9.22 -7.35
C GLU A 99 -16.48 -9.39 -6.28
N ARG A 100 -17.38 -10.36 -6.48
CA ARG A 100 -18.42 -10.67 -5.49
C ARG A 100 -17.78 -10.96 -4.13
N GLY A 101 -18.42 -10.48 -3.06
CA GLY A 101 -17.90 -10.60 -1.70
C GLY A 101 -16.90 -9.51 -1.31
N LEU A 102 -16.63 -8.56 -2.22
CA LEU A 102 -15.77 -7.41 -1.98
C LEU A 102 -16.45 -6.15 -2.55
N THR A 103 -16.51 -5.10 -1.75
CA THR A 103 -16.94 -3.77 -2.20
C THR A 103 -15.73 -2.85 -2.32
N LEU A 104 -15.66 -2.09 -3.41
CA LEU A 104 -14.65 -1.06 -3.64
C LEU A 104 -15.21 0.29 -3.20
N GLU A 105 -14.50 1.01 -2.34
CA GLU A 105 -14.88 2.36 -1.92
C GLU A 105 -14.17 3.43 -2.76
N GLY A 106 -14.91 4.51 -3.05
CA GLY A 106 -14.37 5.69 -3.73
C GLY A 106 -14.18 5.52 -5.24
N ASN A 107 -13.14 6.19 -5.77
CA ASN A 107 -12.88 6.24 -7.21
C ASN A 107 -12.28 4.91 -7.70
N ASN A 108 -12.84 4.39 -8.78
CA ASN A 108 -12.40 3.14 -9.40
C ASN A 108 -11.48 3.35 -10.61
N THR A 109 -11.10 4.59 -10.92
CA THR A 109 -10.28 4.92 -12.09
C THR A 109 -9.13 5.81 -11.68
N LEU A 110 -7.94 5.55 -12.25
CA LEU A 110 -6.72 6.32 -12.01
C LEU A 110 -6.04 6.62 -13.36
N THR A 111 -5.43 7.80 -13.45
CA THR A 111 -4.56 8.16 -14.58
C THR A 111 -3.12 8.15 -14.12
N LEU A 112 -2.24 7.51 -14.88
CA LEU A 112 -0.82 7.36 -14.57
C LEU A 112 0.01 8.20 -15.55
N PRO A 113 0.73 9.24 -15.09
CA PRO A 113 1.58 10.04 -15.95
C PRO A 113 2.82 9.27 -16.44
N LYS A 114 3.26 9.57 -17.65
CA LYS A 114 4.49 9.01 -18.25
C LYS A 114 5.71 9.20 -17.35
N GLY A 115 6.52 8.15 -17.24
CA GLY A 115 7.84 8.18 -16.62
C GLY A 115 7.84 8.45 -15.11
N LYS A 116 6.68 8.53 -14.47
CA LYS A 116 6.54 8.79 -13.03
C LYS A 116 6.02 7.56 -12.33
N ARG A 117 6.65 7.25 -11.19
CA ARG A 117 6.08 6.33 -10.21
C ARG A 117 4.82 6.95 -9.62
N THR A 118 3.73 6.20 -9.63
CA THR A 118 2.45 6.65 -9.06
C THR A 118 2.02 5.69 -7.96
N THR A 119 1.71 6.22 -6.78
CA THR A 119 1.19 5.44 -5.65
C THR A 119 -0.24 5.88 -5.36
N ALA A 120 -1.15 4.93 -5.21
CA ALA A 120 -2.54 5.16 -4.84
C ALA A 120 -2.92 4.23 -3.68
N THR A 121 -3.80 4.70 -2.80
CA THR A 121 -4.42 3.84 -1.77
C THR A 121 -5.87 3.64 -2.13
N VAL A 122 -6.28 2.39 -2.22
CA VAL A 122 -7.64 1.97 -2.54
C VAL A 122 -8.22 1.32 -1.29
N VAL A 123 -9.47 1.60 -0.97
CA VAL A 123 -10.13 0.98 0.18
C VAL A 123 -11.14 -0.04 -0.32
N VAL A 124 -11.08 -1.25 0.24
CA VAL A 124 -12.05 -2.31 -0.04
C VAL A 124 -12.66 -2.81 1.25
N VAL A 125 -13.91 -3.28 1.20
CA VAL A 125 -14.62 -3.87 2.32
C VAL A 125 -15.03 -5.28 1.95
N SER A 126 -14.60 -6.26 2.74
CA SER A 126 -15.02 -7.65 2.57
C SER A 126 -16.43 -7.85 3.09
N GLU A 127 -17.31 -8.44 2.30
CA GLU A 127 -18.72 -8.67 2.66
C GLU A 127 -18.91 -9.99 3.41
N GLY A 128 -17.95 -10.91 3.31
CA GLY A 128 -17.95 -12.20 3.98
C GLY A 128 -16.54 -12.77 4.16
N GLU A 129 -16.45 -13.90 4.84
CA GLU A 129 -15.20 -14.65 4.96
C GLU A 129 -14.85 -15.34 3.63
N GLY A 130 -13.55 -15.59 3.43
CA GLY A 130 -13.05 -16.27 2.23
C GLY A 130 -12.14 -15.39 1.37
N LEU A 131 -11.90 -15.87 0.15
CA LEU A 131 -11.04 -15.24 -0.84
C LEU A 131 -11.88 -14.49 -1.86
N ALA A 132 -11.61 -13.18 -1.99
CA ALA A 132 -12.12 -12.36 -3.07
C ALA A 132 -10.96 -11.65 -3.77
N TYR A 133 -11.24 -11.00 -4.91
CA TYR A 133 -10.21 -10.33 -5.69
C TYR A 133 -10.56 -8.89 -6.00
N LEU A 134 -9.55 -8.02 -5.88
CA LEU A 134 -9.56 -6.71 -6.52
C LEU A 134 -8.92 -6.85 -7.91
N ASN A 135 -9.69 -6.63 -8.95
CA ASN A 135 -9.25 -6.65 -10.33
C ASN A 135 -8.75 -5.27 -10.76
N VAL A 136 -7.54 -5.25 -11.32
CA VAL A 136 -6.84 -4.06 -11.80
C VAL A 136 -6.60 -4.22 -13.29
N PHE A 137 -7.28 -3.39 -14.08
CA PHE A 137 -7.14 -3.32 -15.53
C PHE A 137 -6.30 -2.12 -15.89
N ILE A 138 -5.18 -2.32 -16.58
CA ILE A 138 -4.26 -1.24 -16.97
C ILE A 138 -4.21 -1.17 -18.48
N SER A 139 -4.48 -0.01 -19.06
CA SER A 139 -4.44 0.23 -20.51
C SER A 139 -3.46 1.35 -20.85
N GLN A 140 -2.59 1.10 -21.81
CA GLN A 140 -1.59 2.05 -22.28
C GLN A 140 -1.20 1.70 -23.72
N GLY A 141 -1.20 2.68 -24.65
CA GLY A 141 -0.67 2.48 -26.01
C GLY A 141 -1.36 1.38 -26.81
N GLY A 142 -2.66 1.15 -26.57
CA GLY A 142 -3.43 0.06 -27.18
C GLY A 142 -3.21 -1.32 -26.54
N ALA A 143 -2.21 -1.49 -25.68
CA ALA A 143 -2.00 -2.71 -24.91
C ALA A 143 -2.73 -2.67 -23.56
N SER A 144 -3.11 -3.84 -23.04
CA SER A 144 -3.82 -3.96 -21.77
C SER A 144 -3.30 -5.10 -20.90
N SER A 145 -3.33 -4.91 -19.59
CA SER A 145 -3.07 -5.92 -18.56
C SER A 145 -4.30 -6.07 -17.65
N ALA A 146 -4.58 -7.29 -17.21
CA ALA A 146 -5.54 -7.58 -16.15
C ALA A 146 -4.83 -8.33 -15.03
N ILE A 147 -4.94 -7.83 -13.81
CA ILE A 147 -4.24 -8.34 -12.62
C ILE A 147 -5.26 -8.50 -11.51
N SER A 148 -5.24 -9.65 -10.82
CA SER A 148 -6.12 -9.91 -9.68
C SER A 148 -5.31 -9.91 -8.39
N ILE A 149 -5.68 -9.04 -7.46
CA ILE A 149 -5.06 -8.93 -6.14
C ILE A 149 -5.93 -9.71 -5.15
N PRO A 150 -5.40 -10.79 -4.54
CA PRO A 150 -6.16 -11.57 -3.58
C PRO A 150 -6.38 -10.80 -2.28
N VAL A 151 -7.63 -10.80 -1.79
CA VAL A 151 -8.04 -10.28 -0.50
C VAL A 151 -8.61 -11.44 0.31
N GLN A 152 -7.79 -11.98 1.20
CA GLN A 152 -8.18 -13.09 2.07
C GLN A 152 -8.75 -12.55 3.38
N THR A 153 -10.00 -12.89 3.65
CA THR A 153 -10.71 -12.48 4.88
C THR A 153 -10.98 -13.68 5.77
N GLY A 154 -10.78 -13.53 7.08
CA GLY A 154 -10.93 -14.61 8.05
C GLY A 154 -9.77 -15.62 8.04
N THR A 155 -9.93 -16.73 8.74
CA THR A 155 -8.89 -17.76 8.94
C THR A 155 -8.71 -18.70 7.75
N ALA A 156 -9.49 -18.51 6.68
CA ALA A 156 -9.36 -19.26 5.43
C ALA A 156 -8.11 -18.85 4.64
N ALA A 157 -6.95 -18.66 5.29
CA ALA A 157 -5.69 -18.51 4.60
C ALA A 157 -5.56 -19.62 3.54
N PRO A 158 -5.24 -19.31 2.27
CA PRO A 158 -4.77 -20.32 1.35
C PRO A 158 -3.49 -20.85 1.95
N ALA A 159 -3.59 -21.96 2.68
CA ALA A 159 -2.44 -22.76 2.99
C ALA A 159 -1.93 -23.28 1.65
N LEU A 160 -1.03 -22.53 1.01
CA LEU A 160 -0.07 -23.12 0.11
C LEU A 160 0.63 -24.19 0.95
N LYS A 161 0.23 -25.45 0.76
CA LYS A 161 0.93 -26.57 1.37
C LYS A 161 2.37 -26.50 0.86
N SER A 162 3.27 -25.96 1.68
CA SER A 162 4.68 -25.80 1.33
C SER A 162 5.44 -27.13 1.34
N THR A 163 4.79 -28.24 1.64
CA THR A 163 5.42 -29.54 1.80
C THR A 163 4.46 -30.63 1.33
N GLY A 164 4.96 -31.53 0.48
CA GLY A 164 4.27 -32.80 0.23
C GLY A 164 4.00 -33.48 1.56
N GLU A 165 2.77 -33.93 1.76
CA GLU A 165 2.42 -34.72 2.94
C GLU A 165 3.30 -35.97 2.97
N MET A 166 4.22 -36.00 3.94
CA MET A 166 4.97 -37.20 4.26
C MET A 166 4.00 -38.14 4.98
N LYS A 167 3.45 -39.11 4.23
CA LYS A 167 2.61 -40.16 4.80
C LYS A 167 3.52 -41.30 5.27
N PRO A 168 3.63 -41.59 6.58
CA PRO A 168 4.35 -42.77 7.01
C PRO A 168 3.57 -44.02 6.57
N THR A 169 4.28 -44.96 5.95
CA THR A 169 3.77 -46.32 5.78
C THR A 169 3.98 -47.09 7.09
N PRO A 170 3.19 -48.16 7.36
CA PRO A 170 3.30 -48.94 8.61
C PRO A 170 4.67 -49.61 8.84
N GLY A 171 5.61 -49.49 7.90
CA GLY A 171 6.98 -50.03 7.98
C GLY A 171 8.09 -49.02 8.26
N GLY A 172 7.78 -47.72 8.45
CA GLY A 172 8.77 -46.73 8.94
C GLY A 172 9.66 -46.04 7.91
N ASP A 173 9.55 -46.33 6.60
CA ASP A 173 10.33 -45.64 5.57
C ASP A 173 9.59 -44.43 4.95
N SER A 174 10.34 -43.36 4.71
CA SER A 174 9.88 -42.10 4.11
C SER A 174 10.19 -42.06 2.61
N ILE A 175 9.15 -41.95 1.77
CA ILE A 175 9.31 -41.80 0.31
C ILE A 175 9.18 -40.31 -0.04
N ILE A 176 10.24 -39.72 -0.61
CA ILE A 176 10.18 -38.40 -1.25
C ILE A 176 9.74 -38.61 -2.70
N THR A 177 8.48 -38.32 -3.01
CA THR A 177 8.03 -38.25 -4.40
C THR A 177 8.26 -36.84 -4.93
N MET A 178 9.21 -36.70 -5.87
CA MET A 178 9.36 -35.50 -6.69
C MET A 178 8.45 -35.61 -7.93
N PRO A 179 7.61 -34.62 -8.22
CA PRO A 179 6.88 -34.59 -9.49
C PRO A 179 7.84 -34.32 -10.64
N VAL A 180 7.70 -35.09 -11.73
CA VAL A 180 8.41 -34.87 -12.99
C VAL A 180 7.66 -33.82 -13.81
N LYS A 181 8.42 -33.00 -14.53
CA LYS A 181 7.98 -31.83 -15.30
C LYS A 181 6.85 -32.10 -16.30
#